data_AF-A0A1C5NN90-F1
#
_entry.id   AF-A0A1C5NN90-F1
#
_cell.length_a   1.000
_cell.length_b   1.000
_cell.length_c   1.000
_cell.angle_alpha   90.00
_cell.angle_beta   90.00
_cell.angle_gamma   90.00
#
_symmetry.space_group_name_H-M   'P 1'
#
loop_
_entity.id
_entity.type
_entity.pdbx_description
1 polymer ?
#
loop_
_entity_poly.entity_id
_entity_poly.type
_entity_poly.pdbx_seq_one_letter_code
_entity_poly.pdbx_strand_id
1 'polypeptide(L)'
;MKMKTRFLLGILLLSVCGLTGCSDAGNENTNNVIPFNLNKTSYEVRLKYVGTQIPITNGSGDFSVSAADETMVEAKIIQNEGANTYIFIEGKQKGKTTLNVTDNVTGDMKTVEVKVTDCYLAYAIAESNHPILKTGMVLFLVNNQARDYYLFVKDNIHGQLYNQPLVKGSYEFFVTIDSDTDPSSQLYYIPNLRLTYPSNEDGNLTDSSTATTAHDFQIELWGENASSSYALQAVQNYLGIDWKELTDNSQTKSPSPIDMKMVMTVPDTEYEITGLVSTASIPEGVLD
;
A
#
# COMPACT_ATOMS: atom_id res chain seq x y z
N MET A 1 32.67 77.08 78.10
CA MET A 1 32.60 78.38 77.40
C MET A 1 32.07 78.14 75.98
N LYS A 2 30.93 78.76 75.63
CA LYS A 2 30.36 79.03 74.29
C LYS A 2 30.15 77.88 73.28
N MET A 3 28.92 77.35 73.29
CA MET A 3 27.88 77.41 72.25
C MET A 3 28.26 77.67 70.77
N LYS A 4 27.72 76.82 69.87
CA LYS A 4 26.91 77.10 68.64
C LYS A 4 27.30 76.16 67.48
N THR A 5 26.47 75.65 66.56
CA THR A 5 25.01 75.59 66.29
C THR A 5 24.85 74.93 64.90
N ARG A 6 23.93 73.94 64.77
CA ARG A 6 23.15 73.49 63.56
C ARG A 6 23.91 72.84 62.38
N PHE A 7 23.34 71.94 61.55
CA PHE A 7 22.14 71.08 61.49
C PHE A 7 22.29 70.27 60.16
N LEU A 8 21.68 69.07 60.10
CA LEU A 8 21.19 68.31 58.93
C LEU A 8 22.08 67.40 58.06
N LEU A 9 21.66 66.11 58.09
CA LEU A 9 21.35 65.18 56.96
C LEU A 9 22.50 64.79 56.00
N GLY A 10 22.85 63.52 55.82
CA GLY A 10 22.31 62.29 56.36
C GLY A 10 22.90 61.02 55.72
N ILE A 11 22.38 59.91 56.23
CA ILE A 11 22.28 58.55 55.65
C ILE A 11 23.57 57.72 55.64
N LEU A 12 23.57 56.82 56.63
CA LEU A 12 24.50 55.74 56.96
C LEU A 12 24.38 54.60 55.94
N LEU A 13 25.51 54.16 55.40
CA LEU A 13 25.64 53.03 54.47
C LEU A 13 26.71 52.09 55.04
N LEU A 14 26.33 50.87 55.44
CA LEU A 14 27.18 49.69 55.68
C LEU A 14 26.23 48.51 55.90
N SER A 15 25.96 47.68 54.88
CA SER A 15 26.75 46.50 54.50
C SER A 15 26.99 45.53 55.67
N VAL A 16 26.31 44.38 55.64
CA VAL A 16 26.89 43.01 55.58
C VAL A 16 25.79 41.96 55.84
N CYS A 17 25.66 41.07 54.85
CA CYS A 17 25.17 39.68 54.82
C CYS A 17 24.15 39.13 55.86
N GLY A 18 23.04 38.59 55.35
CA GLY A 18 22.20 37.59 56.01
C GLY A 18 21.51 36.69 54.99
N LEU A 19 21.66 35.38 55.14
CA LEU A 19 21.09 34.30 54.33
C LEU A 19 19.56 34.23 54.49
N THR A 20 18.82 34.24 53.39
CA THR A 20 17.45 33.66 53.26
C THR A 20 17.30 33.19 51.80
N GLY A 21 17.30 31.88 51.55
CA GLY A 21 16.05 31.12 51.48
C GLY A 21 15.44 31.27 50.08
N CYS A 22 16.02 30.61 49.08
CA CYS A 22 15.33 30.41 47.80
C CYS A 22 14.16 29.46 48.07
N SER A 23 12.99 30.07 48.25
CA SER A 23 11.70 29.42 48.20
C SER A 23 11.62 28.56 46.96
N ASP A 24 11.20 27.32 47.17
CA ASP A 24 10.71 26.35 46.20
C ASP A 24 9.78 27.07 45.20
N ALA A 25 10.33 27.54 44.09
CA ALA A 25 9.56 27.95 42.94
C ALA A 25 9.27 26.65 42.21
N GLY A 26 8.10 26.08 42.52
CA GLY A 26 7.56 24.92 41.85
C GLY A 26 7.80 25.07 40.35
N ASN A 27 8.65 24.19 39.83
CA ASN A 27 8.76 23.99 38.41
C ASN A 27 7.44 23.36 38.00
N GLU A 28 6.44 24.20 37.70
CA GLU A 28 5.34 23.80 36.83
C GLU A 28 5.99 23.41 35.52
N ASN A 29 6.42 22.15 35.43
CA ASN A 29 6.47 21.45 34.18
C ASN A 29 5.05 21.55 33.64
N THR A 30 4.77 22.60 32.87
CA THR A 30 3.72 22.57 31.88
C THR A 30 4.09 21.38 31.01
N ASN A 31 3.51 20.23 31.32
CA ASN A 31 3.55 19.05 30.47
C ASN A 31 2.99 19.54 29.14
N ASN A 32 3.87 19.95 28.23
CA ASN A 32 3.51 20.32 26.88
C ASN A 32 3.08 19.03 26.22
N VAL A 33 1.82 18.66 26.41
CA VAL A 33 1.25 17.49 25.77
C VAL A 33 1.24 17.81 24.28
N ILE A 34 2.00 17.02 23.52
CA ILE A 34 2.07 17.21 22.07
C ILE A 34 0.69 16.86 21.53
N PRO A 35 -0.02 17.80 20.87
CA PRO A 35 -1.37 17.55 20.38
C PRO A 35 -1.36 16.44 19.33
N PHE A 36 -2.35 15.55 19.41
CA PHE A 36 -2.46 14.41 18.51
C PHE A 36 -2.86 14.89 17.10
N ASN A 37 -2.12 14.44 16.08
CA ASN A 37 -2.42 14.75 14.70
C ASN A 37 -2.03 13.60 13.75
N LEU A 38 -2.73 13.53 12.61
CA LEU A 38 -2.45 12.58 11.54
C LEU A 38 -1.97 13.33 10.30
N ASN A 39 -1.04 12.73 9.56
CA ASN A 39 -0.49 13.35 8.34
C ASN A 39 -1.56 13.58 7.26
N LYS A 40 -2.53 12.68 7.17
CA LYS A 40 -3.71 12.81 6.33
C LYS A 40 -4.91 12.22 7.04
N THR A 41 -6.11 12.59 6.60
CA THR A 41 -7.39 12.17 7.20
C THR A 41 -8.30 11.49 6.18
N SER A 42 -7.74 11.03 5.05
CA SER A 42 -8.45 10.26 4.03
C SER A 42 -7.51 9.18 3.49
N TYR A 43 -7.99 7.95 3.42
CA TYR A 43 -7.23 6.77 3.01
C TYR A 43 -8.07 5.83 2.14
N GLU A 44 -7.43 5.23 1.14
CA GLU A 44 -8.00 4.10 0.41
C GLU A 44 -7.49 2.79 1.01
N VAL A 45 -8.41 1.87 1.31
CA VAL A 45 -8.13 0.57 1.92
C VAL A 45 -8.56 -0.53 0.96
N ARG A 46 -7.65 -1.47 0.68
CA ARG A 46 -7.96 -2.63 -0.17
C ARG A 46 -8.99 -3.52 0.53
N LEU A 47 -9.97 -4.00 -0.23
CA LEU A 47 -10.88 -5.04 0.22
C LEU A 47 -10.12 -6.37 0.42
N LYS A 48 -10.21 -6.94 1.62
CA LYS A 48 -9.68 -8.27 2.03
C LYS A 48 -8.14 -8.42 1.95
N TYR A 49 -7.65 -9.45 2.64
CA TYR A 49 -6.29 -10.01 2.62
C TYR A 49 -5.14 -9.14 3.15
N VAL A 50 -5.16 -7.82 2.95
CA VAL A 50 -4.08 -6.91 3.35
C VAL A 50 -4.66 -5.69 4.04
N GLY A 51 -4.22 -5.46 5.27
CA GLY A 51 -4.60 -4.25 6.01
C GLY A 51 -3.73 -3.05 5.67
N THR A 52 -4.31 -1.87 5.78
CA THR A 52 -3.63 -0.58 5.65
C THR A 52 -3.10 -0.15 7.02
N GLN A 53 -1.85 0.31 7.07
CA GLN A 53 -1.22 0.79 8.29
C GLN A 53 -1.06 2.32 8.23
N ILE A 54 -1.61 3.00 9.23
CA ILE A 54 -1.49 4.45 9.39
C ILE A 54 -0.60 4.74 10.60
N PRO A 55 0.63 5.22 10.41
CA PRO A 55 1.51 5.52 11.53
C PRO A 55 0.97 6.69 12.36
N ILE A 56 1.00 6.54 13.68
CA ILE A 56 0.78 7.63 14.63
C ILE A 56 2.15 8.07 15.13
N THR A 57 2.49 9.34 14.91
CA THR A 57 3.86 9.86 15.13
C THR A 57 3.95 10.87 16.28
N ASN A 58 2.82 11.27 16.86
CA ASN A 58 2.72 12.19 17.99
C ASN A 58 1.49 11.86 18.85
N GLY A 59 1.28 12.60 19.94
CA GLY A 59 0.24 12.34 20.93
C GLY A 59 0.78 11.65 22.18
N SER A 60 -0.12 11.19 23.04
CA SER A 60 0.20 10.63 24.36
C SER A 60 0.74 9.20 24.33
N GLY A 61 0.47 8.46 23.24
CA GLY A 61 0.73 7.03 23.17
C GLY A 61 -0.43 6.16 23.63
N ASP A 62 -1.49 6.74 24.20
CA ASP A 62 -2.72 6.02 24.56
C ASP A 62 -3.85 6.41 23.61
N PHE A 63 -4.15 5.52 22.67
CA PHE A 63 -5.11 5.78 21.60
C PHE A 63 -6.22 4.73 21.56
N SER A 64 -7.42 5.17 21.21
CA SER A 64 -8.53 4.31 20.83
C SER A 64 -8.99 4.60 19.40
N VAL A 65 -9.55 3.59 18.73
CA VAL A 65 -10.14 3.74 17.39
C VAL A 65 -11.49 3.03 17.34
N SER A 66 -12.48 3.68 16.71
CA SER A 66 -13.78 3.08 16.42
C SER A 66 -14.18 3.35 14.97
N ALA A 67 -14.89 2.41 14.36
CA ALA A 67 -15.44 2.54 13.02
C ALA A 67 -16.92 2.93 13.09
N ALA A 68 -17.35 3.85 12.22
CA ALA A 68 -18.78 4.17 12.09
C ALA A 68 -19.58 2.99 11.51
N ASP A 69 -18.93 2.15 10.70
CA ASP A 69 -19.50 0.92 10.14
C ASP A 69 -18.49 -0.23 10.27
N GLU A 70 -18.63 -1.01 11.35
CA GLU A 70 -17.78 -2.18 11.64
C GLU A 70 -18.03 -3.38 10.69
N THR A 71 -19.14 -3.33 9.93
CA THR A 71 -19.40 -4.34 8.88
C THR A 71 -18.58 -4.03 7.62
N MET A 72 -18.23 -2.76 7.41
CA MET A 72 -17.43 -2.30 6.28
C MET A 72 -15.92 -2.40 6.54
N VAL A 73 -15.46 -2.04 7.74
CA VAL A 73 -14.04 -2.04 8.10
C VAL A 73 -13.83 -2.53 9.53
N GLU A 74 -12.68 -3.14 9.78
CA GLU A 74 -12.18 -3.36 11.14
C GLU A 74 -10.94 -2.51 11.36
N ALA A 75 -10.93 -1.74 12.45
CA ALA A 75 -9.81 -0.88 12.81
C ALA A 75 -9.32 -1.22 14.21
N LYS A 76 -8.01 -1.27 14.40
CA LYS A 76 -7.37 -1.49 15.71
C LYS A 76 -6.10 -0.68 15.84
N ILE A 77 -5.81 -0.25 17.07
CA ILE A 77 -4.51 0.31 17.42
C ILE A 77 -3.55 -0.85 17.66
N ILE A 78 -2.41 -0.84 16.96
CA ILE A 78 -1.32 -1.77 17.21
C ILE A 78 -0.17 -0.98 17.83
N GLN A 79 0.25 -1.41 19.01
CA GLN A 79 1.43 -0.91 19.71
C GLN A 79 2.42 -2.05 19.84
N ASN A 80 3.61 -1.85 19.29
CA ASN A 80 4.69 -2.80 19.42
C ASN A 80 5.68 -2.26 20.46
N GLU A 81 6.08 -3.09 21.43
CA GLU A 81 7.05 -2.67 22.46
C GLU A 81 8.34 -2.16 21.80
N GLY A 82 8.71 -0.90 22.08
CA GLY A 82 9.89 -0.25 21.49
C GLY A 82 9.75 0.14 20.01
N ALA A 83 8.56 0.08 19.43
CA ALA A 83 8.30 0.38 18.03
C ALA A 83 7.13 1.37 17.83
N ASN A 84 6.87 1.74 16.57
CA ASN A 84 5.87 2.73 16.20
C ASN A 84 4.44 2.24 16.48
N THR A 85 3.59 3.14 16.96
CA THR A 85 2.13 2.90 17.07
C THR A 85 1.47 3.18 15.73
N TYR A 86 0.51 2.35 15.32
CA TYR A 86 -0.25 2.57 14.09
C TYR A 86 -1.69 2.10 14.21
N ILE A 87 -2.55 2.71 13.37
CA ILE A 87 -3.90 2.23 13.12
C ILE A 87 -3.79 1.18 12.02
N PHE A 88 -4.21 -0.04 12.31
CA PHE A 88 -4.38 -1.09 11.32
C PHE A 88 -5.83 -1.15 10.88
N ILE A 89 -6.09 -1.06 9.57
CA ILE A 89 -7.44 -1.07 8.99
C ILE A 89 -7.55 -2.21 7.99
N GLU A 90 -8.54 -3.08 8.17
CA GLU A 90 -8.91 -4.12 7.23
C GLU A 90 -10.25 -3.78 6.55
N GLY A 91 -10.29 -3.79 5.22
CA GLY A 91 -11.51 -3.59 4.45
C GLY A 91 -12.31 -4.88 4.29
N LYS A 92 -13.58 -4.88 4.69
CA LYS A 92 -14.49 -6.04 4.67
C LYS A 92 -15.57 -5.93 3.58
N GLN A 93 -16.03 -4.71 3.31
CA GLN A 93 -17.04 -4.42 2.29
C GLN A 93 -16.69 -3.13 1.56
N LYS A 94 -16.93 -3.08 0.24
CA LYS A 94 -16.75 -1.83 -0.54
C LYS A 94 -17.65 -0.72 -0.04
N GLY A 95 -17.16 0.50 -0.08
CA GLY A 95 -17.92 1.69 0.29
C GLY A 95 -17.05 2.76 0.93
N LYS A 96 -17.70 3.77 1.50
CA LYS A 96 -17.05 4.84 2.26
C LYS A 96 -17.59 4.83 3.69
N THR A 97 -16.70 4.94 4.65
CA THR A 97 -17.01 5.05 6.07
C THR A 97 -16.01 6.00 6.74
N THR A 98 -16.15 6.18 8.05
CA THR A 98 -15.24 7.00 8.84
C THR A 98 -14.76 6.24 10.07
N LEU A 99 -13.53 6.50 10.48
CA LEU A 99 -12.99 6.10 11.78
C LEU A 99 -12.87 7.32 12.69
N ASN A 100 -13.12 7.15 13.98
CA ASN A 100 -12.77 8.13 14.99
C ASN A 100 -11.59 7.61 15.80
N VAL A 101 -10.48 8.37 15.78
CA VAL A 101 -9.26 8.06 16.52
C VAL A 101 -9.15 9.07 17.65
N THR A 102 -9.06 8.59 18.88
CA THR A 102 -9.03 9.44 20.07
C THR A 102 -7.74 9.21 20.83
N ASP A 103 -7.04 10.30 21.17
CA ASP A 103 -6.01 10.28 22.21
C ASP A 103 -6.71 10.36 23.57
N ASN A 104 -6.61 9.27 24.34
CA ASN A 104 -7.41 9.11 25.55
C ASN A 104 -6.93 10.02 26.70
N VAL A 105 -5.71 10.56 26.61
CA VAL A 105 -5.12 11.44 27.64
C VAL A 105 -5.48 12.90 27.37
N THR A 106 -5.37 13.36 26.12
CA THR A 106 -5.72 14.75 25.75
C THR A 106 -7.21 14.94 25.49
N GLY A 107 -7.91 13.88 25.09
CA GLY A 107 -9.26 13.95 24.56
C GLY A 107 -9.33 14.42 23.10
N ASP A 108 -8.19 14.62 22.44
CA ASP A 108 -8.15 15.00 21.03
C ASP A 108 -8.74 13.87 20.17
N MET A 109 -9.69 14.22 19.31
CA MET A 109 -10.32 13.28 18.38
C MET A 109 -10.06 13.70 16.93
N LYS A 110 -9.69 12.74 16.08
CA LYS A 110 -9.55 12.91 14.63
C LYS A 110 -10.48 11.94 13.91
N THR A 111 -11.23 12.46 12.97
CA THR A 111 -12.02 11.64 12.04
C THR A 111 -11.20 11.35 10.79
N VAL A 112 -11.13 10.08 10.41
CA VAL A 112 -10.44 9.59 9.22
C VAL A 112 -11.48 9.05 8.25
N GLU A 113 -11.54 9.61 7.05
CA GLU A 113 -12.32 9.06 5.95
C GLU A 113 -11.64 7.81 5.39
N VAL A 114 -12.40 6.75 5.22
CA VAL A 114 -11.92 5.49 4.66
C VAL A 114 -12.79 5.11 3.47
N LYS A 115 -12.15 4.88 2.33
CA LYS A 115 -12.77 4.31 1.15
C LYS A 115 -12.23 2.90 0.94
N VAL A 116 -13.11 1.91 1.02
CA VAL A 116 -12.77 0.52 0.72
C VAL A 116 -12.89 0.29 -0.79
N THR A 117 -11.76 0.11 -1.47
CA THR A 117 -11.68 -0.12 -2.91
C THR A 117 -11.92 -1.58 -3.26
N ASP A 118 -12.02 -1.92 -4.54
CA ASP A 118 -11.89 -3.31 -4.98
C ASP A 118 -10.57 -3.95 -4.49
N CYS A 119 -10.57 -5.29 -4.39
CA CYS A 119 -9.33 -6.03 -4.22
C CYS A 119 -8.52 -5.97 -5.51
N TYR A 120 -7.20 -6.06 -5.41
CA TYR A 120 -6.32 -6.06 -6.58
C TYR A 120 -4.99 -6.74 -6.24
N LEU A 121 -4.25 -7.10 -7.28
CA LEU A 121 -2.95 -7.75 -7.18
C LEU A 121 -1.96 -7.06 -8.13
N ALA A 122 -0.73 -6.90 -7.68
CA ALA A 122 0.33 -6.28 -8.46
C ALA A 122 1.26 -7.34 -9.06
N TYR A 123 1.73 -7.10 -10.27
CA TYR A 123 2.78 -7.84 -10.95
C TYR A 123 3.91 -6.87 -11.30
N ALA A 124 4.99 -6.91 -10.52
CA ALA A 124 6.15 -6.06 -10.71
C ALA A 124 7.13 -6.73 -11.68
N ILE A 125 7.33 -6.12 -12.85
CA ILE A 125 8.15 -6.67 -13.92
C ILE A 125 9.63 -6.48 -13.55
N ALA A 126 10.30 -7.61 -13.32
CA ALA A 126 11.71 -7.66 -12.95
C ALA A 126 12.60 -7.73 -14.20
N GLU A 127 12.24 -8.59 -15.15
CA GLU A 127 12.99 -8.83 -16.38
C GLU A 127 12.02 -8.95 -17.55
N SER A 128 12.29 -8.22 -18.63
CA SER A 128 11.52 -8.39 -19.86
C SER A 128 12.25 -7.85 -21.09
N ASN A 129 12.08 -8.55 -22.21
CA ASN A 129 12.44 -8.09 -23.56
C ASN A 129 11.22 -7.56 -24.36
N HIS A 130 10.04 -7.45 -23.74
CA HIS A 130 8.83 -6.98 -24.39
C HIS A 130 8.87 -5.46 -24.63
N PRO A 131 8.41 -4.95 -25.80
CA PRO A 131 8.54 -3.52 -26.15
C PRO A 131 7.70 -2.58 -25.28
N ILE A 132 6.58 -3.04 -24.70
CA ILE A 132 5.72 -2.25 -23.80
C ILE A 132 5.90 -2.62 -22.32
N LEU A 133 5.70 -3.88 -21.95
CA LEU A 133 5.85 -4.41 -20.58
C LEU A 133 7.32 -4.52 -20.13
N LYS A 134 7.98 -3.39 -19.88
CA LYS A 134 9.42 -3.34 -19.55
C LYS A 134 9.72 -3.51 -18.05
N THR A 135 10.97 -3.88 -17.75
CA THR A 135 11.53 -3.81 -16.39
C THR A 135 11.28 -2.44 -15.75
N GLY A 136 10.88 -2.46 -14.47
CA GLY A 136 10.54 -1.24 -13.73
C GLY A 136 9.09 -0.79 -13.92
N MET A 137 8.26 -1.57 -14.62
CA MET A 137 6.82 -1.37 -14.65
C MET A 137 6.10 -2.26 -13.64
N VAL A 138 4.94 -1.81 -13.20
CA VAL A 138 4.04 -2.57 -12.32
C VAL A 138 2.66 -2.61 -12.94
N LEU A 139 2.17 -3.82 -13.19
CA LEU A 139 0.84 -4.10 -13.68
C LEU A 139 -0.07 -4.41 -12.48
N PHE A 140 -1.18 -3.69 -12.35
CA PHE A 140 -2.22 -3.94 -11.36
C PHE A 140 -3.42 -4.57 -12.03
N LEU A 141 -3.85 -5.73 -11.52
CA LEU A 141 -5.07 -6.42 -11.92
C LEU A 141 -6.14 -6.19 -10.85
N VAL A 142 -7.25 -5.54 -11.21
CA VAL A 142 -8.31 -5.18 -10.28
C VAL A 142 -9.43 -6.21 -10.32
N ASN A 143 -9.80 -6.73 -9.15
CA ASN A 143 -10.90 -7.65 -8.98
C ASN A 143 -12.25 -6.90 -8.90
N ASN A 144 -12.58 -6.20 -9.98
CA ASN A 144 -13.88 -5.59 -10.18
C ASN A 144 -14.62 -6.28 -11.35
N GLN A 145 -15.88 -5.91 -11.57
CA GLN A 145 -16.69 -6.53 -12.63
C GLN A 145 -16.10 -6.31 -14.03
N ALA A 146 -15.47 -5.16 -14.27
CA ALA A 146 -14.87 -4.81 -15.55
C ALA A 146 -13.53 -5.50 -15.81
N ARG A 147 -12.93 -6.13 -14.78
CA ARG A 147 -11.57 -6.65 -14.79
C ARG A 147 -10.60 -5.58 -15.29
N ASP A 148 -10.65 -4.40 -14.67
CA ASP A 148 -9.74 -3.32 -15.03
C ASP A 148 -8.29 -3.72 -14.77
N TYR A 149 -7.39 -3.30 -15.65
CA TYR A 149 -5.96 -3.32 -15.39
C TYR A 149 -5.34 -1.94 -15.55
N TYR A 150 -4.27 -1.71 -14.79
CA TYR A 150 -3.49 -0.47 -14.83
C TYR A 150 -2.01 -0.79 -14.94
N LEU A 151 -1.31 -0.12 -15.86
CA LEU A 151 0.15 -0.21 -15.98
C LEU A 151 0.79 1.06 -15.46
N PHE A 152 1.69 0.93 -14.49
CA PHE A 152 2.43 2.05 -13.91
C PHE A 152 3.92 1.93 -14.21
N VAL A 153 4.56 3.08 -14.35
CA VAL A 153 6.02 3.18 -14.37
C VAL A 153 6.50 3.49 -12.96
N LYS A 154 7.52 2.77 -12.52
CA LYS A 154 8.23 3.02 -11.27
C LYS A 154 9.36 4.00 -11.54
N ASP A 155 9.47 5.03 -10.70
CA ASP A 155 10.63 5.89 -10.64
C ASP A 155 11.82 5.10 -10.07
N ASN A 156 12.83 4.88 -10.90
CA ASN A 156 14.02 4.13 -10.53
C ASN A 156 14.90 4.85 -9.49
N ILE A 157 14.74 6.17 -9.32
CA ILE A 157 15.53 6.96 -8.35
C ILE A 157 14.96 6.79 -6.94
N HIS A 158 13.65 6.96 -6.80
CA HIS A 158 12.98 6.94 -5.49
C HIS A 158 12.29 5.62 -5.16
N GLY A 159 12.18 4.72 -6.13
CA GLY A 159 11.52 3.42 -6.00
C GLY A 159 9.99 3.51 -5.85
N GLN A 160 9.38 4.65 -6.20
CA GLN A 160 7.94 4.89 -6.06
C GLN A 160 7.24 4.86 -7.42
N LEU A 161 5.96 4.53 -7.44
CA LEU A 161 5.15 4.62 -8.66
C LEU A 161 4.82 6.09 -8.95
N TYR A 162 4.72 6.44 -10.23
CA TYR A 162 4.05 7.69 -10.59
C TYR A 162 2.58 7.64 -10.18
N ASN A 163 2.00 8.80 -9.85
CA ASN A 163 0.62 8.89 -9.36
C ASN A 163 -0.44 8.59 -10.43
N GLN A 164 -0.06 8.54 -11.71
CA GLN A 164 -0.98 8.29 -12.82
C GLN A 164 -0.52 7.05 -13.60
N PRO A 165 -1.46 6.19 -14.02
CA PRO A 165 -1.13 5.03 -14.84
C PRO A 165 -0.67 5.49 -16.22
N LEU A 166 0.28 4.75 -16.80
CA LEU A 166 0.64 4.86 -18.22
C LEU A 166 -0.48 4.30 -19.10
N VAL A 167 -1.12 3.21 -18.67
CA VAL A 167 -2.19 2.53 -19.41
C VAL A 167 -3.31 2.14 -18.46
N LYS A 168 -4.56 2.34 -18.92
CA LYS A 168 -5.75 1.73 -18.36
C LYS A 168 -6.38 0.86 -19.45
N GLY A 169 -6.78 -0.35 -19.08
CA GLY A 169 -7.50 -1.26 -19.96
C GLY A 169 -8.25 -2.32 -19.16
N SER A 170 -8.57 -3.45 -19.80
CA SER A 170 -9.17 -4.61 -19.14
C SER A 170 -8.34 -5.87 -19.33
N TYR A 171 -8.60 -6.88 -18.51
CA TYR A 171 -7.95 -8.17 -18.61
C TYR A 171 -8.92 -9.34 -18.55
N GLU A 172 -8.52 -10.49 -19.09
CA GLU A 172 -9.19 -11.76 -18.88
C GLU A 172 -8.18 -12.90 -18.74
N PHE A 173 -8.50 -13.88 -17.89
CA PHE A 173 -7.78 -15.15 -17.86
C PHE A 173 -8.58 -16.18 -18.66
N PHE A 174 -7.92 -16.93 -19.52
CA PHE A 174 -8.55 -17.96 -20.35
C PHE A 174 -7.55 -19.09 -20.63
N VAL A 175 -8.02 -20.16 -21.27
CA VAL A 175 -7.21 -21.35 -21.55
C VAL A 175 -7.25 -21.66 -23.03
N THR A 176 -6.06 -21.93 -23.58
CA THR A 176 -5.91 -22.55 -24.90
C THR A 176 -5.54 -24.00 -24.73
N ILE A 177 -5.84 -24.80 -25.76
CA ILE A 177 -5.46 -26.20 -25.82
C ILE A 177 -4.34 -26.38 -26.85
N ASP A 178 -3.34 -27.17 -26.51
CA ASP A 178 -2.36 -27.64 -27.50
C ASP A 178 -2.85 -28.97 -28.08
N SER A 179 -3.44 -28.91 -29.28
CA SER A 179 -4.02 -30.09 -29.95
C SER A 179 -2.98 -31.10 -30.42
N ASP A 180 -1.71 -30.70 -30.52
CA ASP A 180 -0.62 -31.59 -30.91
C ASP A 180 -0.06 -32.36 -29.70
N THR A 181 -0.44 -31.95 -28.50
CA THR A 181 -0.13 -32.59 -27.23
C THR A 181 -1.21 -33.63 -26.85
N ASP A 182 -0.79 -34.76 -26.27
CA ASP A 182 -1.71 -35.81 -25.80
C ASP A 182 -2.73 -35.21 -24.78
N PRO A 183 -4.06 -35.45 -24.92
CA PRO A 183 -5.06 -34.89 -24.01
C PRO A 183 -4.92 -35.29 -22.54
N SER A 184 -4.18 -36.36 -22.24
CA SER A 184 -3.84 -36.76 -20.87
C SER A 184 -2.57 -36.08 -20.34
N SER A 185 -1.86 -35.33 -21.20
CA SER A 185 -0.69 -34.55 -20.84
C SER A 185 -1.07 -33.32 -20.04
N GLN A 186 -0.23 -33.01 -19.07
CA GLN A 186 -0.30 -31.79 -18.28
C GLN A 186 -0.02 -30.51 -19.10
N LEU A 187 0.59 -30.66 -20.27
CA LEU A 187 0.83 -29.55 -21.20
C LEU A 187 -0.40 -29.24 -22.09
N TYR A 188 -1.47 -30.02 -21.98
CA TYR A 188 -2.64 -29.89 -22.85
C TYR A 188 -3.42 -28.59 -22.61
N TYR A 189 -3.51 -28.12 -21.36
CA TYR A 189 -4.19 -26.88 -21.00
C TYR A 189 -3.17 -25.77 -20.68
N ILE A 190 -3.21 -24.71 -21.48
CA ILE A 190 -2.29 -23.58 -21.38
C ILE A 190 -3.07 -22.38 -20.85
N PRO A 191 -2.82 -21.91 -19.63
CA PRO A 191 -3.44 -20.69 -19.12
C PRO A 191 -2.83 -19.46 -19.76
N ASN A 192 -3.68 -18.49 -20.05
CA ASN A 192 -3.32 -17.24 -20.68
C ASN A 192 -3.92 -16.06 -19.92
N LEU A 193 -3.20 -14.94 -19.92
CA LEU A 193 -3.68 -13.62 -19.57
C LEU A 193 -3.82 -12.83 -20.87
N ARG A 194 -5.01 -12.32 -21.17
CA ARG A 194 -5.21 -11.32 -22.22
C ARG A 194 -5.30 -9.94 -21.59
N LEU A 195 -4.53 -9.00 -22.11
CA LEU A 195 -4.63 -7.58 -21.80
C LEU A 195 -5.24 -6.85 -22.99
N THR A 196 -6.28 -6.05 -22.75
CA THR A 196 -6.94 -5.25 -23.77
C THR A 196 -6.73 -3.77 -23.50
N TYR A 197 -6.03 -3.07 -24.40
CA TYR A 197 -5.65 -1.68 -24.19
C TYR A 197 -5.47 -0.87 -25.47
N PRO A 198 -5.47 0.48 -25.39
CA PRO A 198 -5.26 1.36 -26.54
C PRO A 198 -3.88 1.11 -27.18
N SER A 199 -3.89 0.44 -28.32
CA SER A 199 -2.67 0.11 -29.07
C SER A 199 -2.98 -0.15 -30.54
N ASN A 200 -1.97 -0.01 -31.39
CA ASN A 200 -2.09 -0.32 -32.81
C ASN A 200 -1.99 -1.83 -33.07
N GLU A 201 -2.06 -2.25 -34.33
CA GLU A 201 -1.96 -3.67 -34.74
C GLU A 201 -0.59 -4.29 -34.37
N ASP A 202 0.46 -3.48 -34.24
CA ASP A 202 1.79 -3.91 -33.83
C ASP A 202 1.96 -3.96 -32.29
N GLY A 203 0.90 -3.66 -31.53
CA GLY A 203 0.92 -3.61 -30.06
C GLY A 203 1.61 -2.40 -29.45
N ASN A 204 1.93 -1.38 -30.24
CA ASN A 204 2.45 -0.11 -29.73
C ASN A 204 1.33 0.72 -29.11
N LEU A 205 1.61 1.37 -27.98
CA LEU A 205 0.63 2.23 -27.29
C LEU A 205 0.14 3.36 -28.20
N THR A 206 -1.15 3.65 -28.10
CA THR A 206 -1.80 4.77 -28.76
C THR A 206 -2.60 5.59 -27.75
N ASP A 207 -3.07 6.77 -28.15
CA ASP A 207 -3.86 7.62 -27.26
C ASP A 207 -5.18 6.95 -26.86
N SER A 208 -5.69 7.25 -25.66
CA SER A 208 -6.88 6.59 -25.08
C SER A 208 -8.19 6.73 -25.86
N SER A 209 -8.22 7.57 -26.91
CA SER A 209 -9.37 7.76 -27.80
C SER A 209 -9.42 6.76 -28.97
N THR A 210 -8.43 5.89 -29.12
CA THR A 210 -8.37 4.87 -30.19
C THR A 210 -9.06 3.57 -29.78
N ALA A 211 -9.29 2.69 -30.77
CA ALA A 211 -9.76 1.34 -30.51
C ALA A 211 -8.72 0.56 -29.68
N THR A 212 -9.20 -0.26 -28.76
CA THR A 212 -8.36 -1.16 -27.98
C THR A 212 -8.10 -2.45 -28.75
N THR A 213 -6.91 -3.02 -28.61
CA THR A 213 -6.57 -4.35 -29.15
C THR A 213 -6.21 -5.30 -28.02
N ALA A 214 -6.40 -6.60 -28.27
CA ALA A 214 -6.14 -7.67 -27.33
C ALA A 214 -4.73 -8.24 -27.52
N HIS A 215 -4.02 -8.47 -26.42
CA HIS A 215 -2.67 -9.01 -26.39
C HIS A 215 -2.61 -10.19 -25.43
N ASP A 216 -2.21 -11.35 -25.94
CA ASP A 216 -2.24 -12.62 -25.20
C ASP A 216 -0.86 -12.97 -24.67
N PHE A 217 -0.85 -13.40 -23.41
CA PHE A 217 0.33 -13.80 -22.68
C PHE A 217 0.10 -15.19 -22.09
N GLN A 218 0.85 -16.17 -22.56
CA GLN A 218 0.85 -17.51 -22.00
C GLN A 218 1.55 -17.49 -20.65
N ILE A 219 0.95 -18.10 -19.63
CA ILE A 219 1.54 -18.21 -18.29
C ILE A 219 2.29 -19.53 -18.22
N GLU A 220 3.60 -19.46 -18.00
CA GLU A 220 4.44 -20.64 -17.92
C GLU A 220 4.17 -21.40 -16.62
N LEU A 221 3.59 -22.60 -16.72
CA LEU A 221 3.28 -23.45 -15.57
C LEU A 221 4.31 -24.57 -15.34
N TRP A 222 5.14 -24.86 -16.34
CA TRP A 222 5.95 -26.09 -16.40
C TRP A 222 7.42 -25.80 -16.73
N GLY A 223 8.31 -26.75 -16.41
CA GLY A 223 9.74 -26.63 -16.67
C GLY A 223 10.51 -25.80 -15.64
N GLU A 224 11.80 -25.56 -15.91
CA GLU A 224 12.70 -24.90 -14.96
C GLU A 224 12.32 -23.43 -14.68
N ASN A 225 11.73 -22.77 -15.68
CA ASN A 225 11.33 -21.37 -15.63
C ASN A 225 9.87 -21.15 -15.19
N ALA A 226 9.14 -22.21 -14.83
CA ALA A 226 7.74 -22.14 -14.42
C ALA A 226 7.45 -21.06 -13.37
N SER A 227 6.24 -20.51 -13.46
CA SER A 227 5.60 -19.70 -12.44
C SER A 227 5.44 -20.47 -11.14
N SER A 228 5.57 -19.77 -10.03
CA SER A 228 5.50 -20.39 -8.71
C SER A 228 4.04 -20.71 -8.33
N SER A 229 3.88 -21.76 -7.52
CA SER A 229 2.57 -22.11 -6.97
C SER A 229 1.98 -20.99 -6.10
N TYR A 230 2.83 -20.21 -5.41
CA TYR A 230 2.40 -19.13 -4.54
C TYR A 230 1.90 -17.91 -5.33
N ALA A 231 2.55 -17.59 -6.45
CA ALA A 231 2.09 -16.54 -7.36
C ALA A 231 0.69 -16.84 -7.88
N LEU A 232 0.46 -18.08 -8.31
CA LEU A 232 -0.83 -18.54 -8.83
C LEU A 232 -1.89 -18.57 -7.72
N GLN A 233 -1.57 -19.09 -6.52
CA GLN A 233 -2.47 -19.00 -5.36
C GLN A 233 -2.84 -17.56 -5.01
N ALA A 234 -1.90 -16.61 -5.14
CA ALA A 234 -2.22 -15.20 -4.93
C ALA A 234 -3.18 -14.67 -6.01
N VAL A 235 -2.98 -15.02 -7.28
CA VAL A 235 -3.95 -14.68 -8.34
C VAL A 235 -5.33 -15.25 -8.03
N GLN A 236 -5.42 -16.53 -7.64
CA GLN A 236 -6.68 -17.17 -7.27
C GLN A 236 -7.38 -16.45 -6.13
N ASN A 237 -6.66 -16.18 -5.04
CA ASN A 237 -7.25 -15.59 -3.84
C ASN A 237 -7.65 -14.12 -4.06
N TYR A 238 -6.77 -13.31 -4.65
CA TYR A 238 -7.01 -11.88 -4.76
C TYR A 238 -7.94 -11.53 -5.92
N LEU A 239 -7.88 -12.26 -7.02
CA LEU A 239 -8.64 -11.98 -8.24
C LEU A 239 -9.85 -12.90 -8.43
N GLY A 240 -10.02 -13.93 -7.58
CA GLY A 240 -11.11 -14.89 -7.68
C GLY A 240 -11.04 -15.74 -8.95
N ILE A 241 -9.83 -16.14 -9.34
CA ILE A 241 -9.57 -16.97 -10.53
C ILE A 241 -9.50 -18.44 -10.11
N ASP A 242 -10.37 -19.27 -10.67
CA ASP A 242 -10.31 -20.71 -10.43
C ASP A 242 -9.33 -21.38 -11.41
N TRP A 243 -8.09 -21.56 -10.96
CA TRP A 243 -7.07 -22.23 -11.76
C TRP A 243 -7.38 -23.69 -12.05
N LYS A 244 -8.22 -24.35 -11.23
CA LYS A 244 -8.60 -25.75 -11.47
C LYS A 244 -9.64 -25.84 -12.57
N GLU A 245 -10.56 -24.87 -12.67
CA GLU A 245 -11.44 -24.74 -13.83
C GLU A 245 -10.64 -24.39 -15.10
N LEU A 246 -9.53 -23.67 -14.95
CA LEU A 246 -8.68 -23.31 -16.09
C LEU A 246 -7.72 -24.46 -16.50
N THR A 247 -7.18 -25.21 -15.54
CA THR A 247 -6.14 -26.21 -15.80
C THR A 247 -6.42 -27.47 -15.00
N ASP A 248 -6.63 -28.59 -15.69
CA ASP A 248 -6.75 -29.90 -15.03
C ASP A 248 -5.39 -30.29 -14.41
N ASN A 249 -5.23 -29.98 -13.12
CA ASN A 249 -4.08 -30.34 -12.27
C ASN A 249 -2.71 -29.76 -12.69
N SER A 250 -2.56 -28.43 -12.66
CA SER A 250 -1.26 -27.76 -12.77
C SER A 250 -0.25 -28.22 -11.69
N GLN A 251 0.90 -28.81 -12.06
CA GLN A 251 2.04 -29.00 -11.16
C GLN A 251 2.96 -27.79 -11.26
N THR A 252 2.71 -26.86 -10.36
CA THR A 252 3.52 -25.66 -10.18
C THR A 252 4.70 -25.98 -9.26
N LYS A 253 5.84 -25.32 -9.42
CA LYS A 253 7.01 -25.55 -8.56
C LYS A 253 6.78 -25.08 -7.11
N SER A 254 7.22 -25.88 -6.13
CA SER A 254 7.48 -25.51 -4.71
C SER A 254 8.33 -26.58 -4.01
N PRO A 255 9.25 -26.28 -3.04
CA PRO A 255 9.11 -25.26 -1.98
C PRO A 255 10.37 -24.42 -1.58
N SER A 256 10.11 -23.39 -0.74
CA SER A 256 10.95 -22.51 0.11
C SER A 256 12.21 -21.78 -0.41
N PRO A 257 12.37 -20.46 -0.08
CA PRO A 257 11.40 -19.57 0.57
C PRO A 257 10.24 -19.17 -0.38
N ILE A 258 9.27 -18.38 0.11
CA ILE A 258 8.11 -17.92 -0.68
C ILE A 258 8.61 -17.26 -1.96
N ASP A 259 8.42 -17.95 -3.08
CA ASP A 259 8.71 -17.44 -4.41
C ASP A 259 7.40 -16.90 -4.99
N MET A 260 7.34 -15.62 -5.34
CA MET A 260 6.19 -15.01 -5.98
C MET A 260 6.41 -14.77 -7.48
N LYS A 261 7.41 -15.44 -8.06
CA LYS A 261 7.71 -15.34 -9.48
C LYS A 261 6.55 -15.85 -10.34
N MET A 262 6.17 -15.06 -11.32
CA MET A 262 5.33 -15.46 -12.43
C MET A 262 6.08 -15.13 -13.73
N VAL A 263 5.98 -16.03 -14.70
CA VAL A 263 6.62 -15.89 -16.01
C VAL A 263 5.54 -15.97 -17.07
N MET A 264 5.58 -15.01 -18.00
CA MET A 264 4.67 -14.93 -19.13
C MET A 264 5.45 -14.86 -20.43
N THR A 265 4.95 -15.54 -21.47
CA THR A 265 5.50 -15.53 -22.83
C THR A 265 4.45 -15.03 -23.82
N VAL A 266 4.89 -14.48 -24.96
CA VAL A 266 3.96 -14.10 -26.05
C VAL A 266 4.03 -15.18 -27.14
N PRO A 267 2.89 -15.78 -27.53
CA PRO A 267 2.84 -16.84 -28.54
C PRO A 267 3.55 -16.44 -29.85
N ASP A 268 4.24 -17.40 -30.48
CA ASP A 268 4.97 -17.22 -31.74
C ASP A 268 6.07 -16.15 -31.75
N THR A 269 6.57 -15.76 -30.56
CA THR A 269 7.67 -14.79 -30.42
C THR A 269 8.72 -15.26 -29.42
N GLU A 270 9.82 -14.51 -29.33
CA GLU A 270 10.84 -14.70 -28.29
C GLU A 270 10.58 -13.83 -27.04
N TYR A 271 9.41 -13.18 -26.93
CA TYR A 271 9.14 -12.30 -25.82
C TYR A 271 8.82 -13.06 -24.53
N GLU A 272 9.55 -12.73 -23.48
CA GLU A 272 9.37 -13.24 -22.12
C GLU A 272 9.28 -12.05 -21.14
N ILE A 273 8.36 -12.17 -20.19
CA ILE A 273 8.15 -11.23 -19.11
C ILE A 273 8.19 -12.00 -17.79
N THR A 274 9.24 -11.78 -17.01
CA THR A 274 9.41 -12.35 -15.68
C THR A 274 9.23 -11.28 -14.62
N GLY A 275 8.43 -11.57 -13.59
CA GLY A 275 8.11 -10.61 -12.55
C GLY A 275 7.63 -11.25 -11.28
N LEU A 276 7.34 -10.41 -10.30
CA LEU A 276 6.91 -10.82 -8.96
C LEU A 276 5.48 -10.39 -8.72
N VAL A 277 4.63 -11.36 -8.39
CA VAL A 277 3.30 -11.11 -7.85
C VAL A 277 3.44 -10.56 -6.43
N SER A 278 2.74 -9.46 -6.13
CA SER A 278 2.87 -8.80 -4.83
C SER A 278 1.60 -8.08 -4.41
N THR A 279 1.58 -7.67 -3.16
CA THR A 279 0.51 -6.89 -2.55
C THR A 279 0.77 -5.39 -2.55
N ALA A 280 1.72 -4.92 -3.38
CA ALA A 280 2.04 -3.49 -3.52
C ALA A 280 0.77 -2.65 -3.71
N SER A 281 0.75 -1.45 -3.14
CA SER A 281 -0.43 -0.58 -3.20
C SER A 281 -0.49 0.14 -4.54
N ILE A 282 -1.69 0.17 -5.14
CA ILE A 282 -1.98 1.09 -6.24
C ILE A 282 -1.99 2.52 -5.67
N PRO A 283 -1.52 3.53 -6.42
CA PRO A 283 -1.64 4.93 -5.98
C PRO A 283 -3.09 5.31 -5.67
N GLU A 284 -3.30 6.09 -4.61
CA GLU A 284 -4.64 6.52 -4.19
C GLU A 284 -5.32 7.40 -5.24
N GLY A 285 -6.64 7.27 -5.36
CA GLY A 285 -7.46 8.04 -6.30
C GLY A 285 -7.52 7.45 -7.71
N VAL A 286 -6.91 6.28 -7.93
CA VAL A 286 -6.97 5.55 -9.21
C VAL A 286 -8.22 4.68 -9.32
N LEU A 287 -8.60 4.03 -8.22
CA LEU A 287 -9.79 3.18 -8.15
C LEU A 287 -10.99 4.00 -7.71
N ASP A 288 -12.20 3.63 -8.13
CA ASP A 288 -13.45 4.31 -7.78
C ASP A 288 -14.08 3.82 -6.47
#